data_AF-A0A7J2I464-F1
#
_entry.id   AF-A0A7J2I464-F1
#
_cell.length_a   1.000
_cell.length_b   1.000
_cell.length_c   1.000
_cell.angle_alpha   90.00
_cell.angle_beta   90.00
_cell.angle_gamma   90.00
#
_symmetry.space_group_name_H-M   'P 1'
#
loop_
_entity.id
_entity.type
_entity.pdbx_description
1 polymer ?
#
loop_
_entity_poly.entity_id
_entity_poly.type
_entity_poly.pdbx_seq_one_letter_code
_entity_poly.pdbx_strand_id
1 'polypeptide(L)'
;SRELTQMFNLCTGVQMDVSNVLRAAERVINLERCFNVREGVTRRDDTLPDRYFKEPLPDGPYRGEALDRDAFERMKDEYYAMRGWNTETGIPTKEKLLELGLTYAAEELERLGKLPEKM
;
A
#
# COMPACT_ATOMS: atom_id res chain seq x y z
N SER A 1 9.22 -9.37 -16.05
CA SER A 1 9.94 -8.56 -15.02
C SER A 1 11.44 -8.75 -15.16
N ARG A 2 11.91 -9.98 -15.45
CA ARG A 2 13.30 -10.29 -15.76
C ARG A 2 13.90 -9.42 -16.87
N GLU A 3 13.13 -9.15 -17.93
CA GLU A 3 13.55 -8.32 -19.06
C GLU A 3 13.82 -6.87 -18.63
N LEU A 4 12.92 -6.29 -17.82
CA LEU A 4 13.09 -4.95 -17.27
C LEU A 4 14.29 -4.87 -16.32
N THR A 5 14.50 -5.88 -15.47
CA THR A 5 15.70 -5.98 -14.62
C THR A 5 16.97 -6.03 -15.46
N GLN A 6 16.98 -6.84 -16.54
CA GLN A 6 18.12 -6.92 -17.44
C GLN A 6 18.40 -5.58 -18.13
N MET A 7 17.37 -4.90 -18.64
CA MET A 7 17.50 -3.58 -19.24
C MET A 7 18.06 -2.56 -18.23
N PHE A 8 17.53 -2.54 -17.00
CA PHE A 8 18.03 -1.68 -15.93
C PHE A 8 19.52 -1.91 -15.66
N ASN A 9 19.96 -3.17 -15.52
CA ASN A 9 21.36 -3.50 -15.28
C ASN A 9 22.25 -3.06 -16.46
N LEU A 10 21.81 -3.27 -17.70
CA LEU A 10 22.56 -2.89 -18.90
C LEU A 10 22.67 -1.36 -19.06
N CYS A 11 21.61 -0.62 -18.76
CA CYS A 11 21.59 0.84 -18.90
C CYS A 11 22.34 1.56 -17.77
N THR A 12 22.27 1.06 -16.54
CA THR A 12 22.82 1.76 -15.36
C THR A 12 24.15 1.20 -14.86
N GLY A 13 24.49 -0.04 -15.23
CA GLY A 13 25.63 -0.78 -14.67
C GLY A 13 25.40 -1.35 -13.27
N VAL A 14 24.29 -1.00 -12.60
CA VAL A 14 23.95 -1.51 -11.27
C VAL A 14 23.39 -2.92 -11.38
N GLN A 15 24.00 -3.88 -10.71
CA GLN A 15 23.55 -5.27 -10.74
C GLN A 15 22.38 -5.49 -9.77
N MET A 16 21.20 -5.77 -10.33
CA MET A 16 20.04 -6.20 -9.57
C MET A 16 19.50 -7.54 -10.10
N ASP A 17 18.86 -8.29 -9.21
CA ASP A 17 17.97 -9.38 -9.59
C ASP A 17 16.51 -8.95 -9.44
N VAL A 18 15.58 -9.78 -9.91
CA VAL A 18 14.13 -9.47 -9.85
C VAL A 18 13.66 -9.27 -8.41
N SER A 19 14.19 -10.03 -7.45
CA SER A 19 13.80 -9.92 -6.03
C SER A 19 14.21 -8.56 -5.46
N ASN A 20 15.43 -8.11 -5.76
CA ASN A 20 15.93 -6.81 -5.32
C ASN A 20 15.15 -5.66 -5.96
N VAL A 21 14.74 -5.77 -7.22
CA VAL A 21 13.88 -4.77 -7.87
C VAL A 21 12.52 -4.70 -7.20
N LEU A 22 11.90 -5.85 -6.93
CA LEU A 22 10.60 -5.92 -6.24
C LEU A 22 10.69 -5.38 -4.81
N ARG A 23 11.77 -5.69 -4.08
CA ARG A 23 12.02 -5.15 -2.74
C ARG A 23 12.23 -3.63 -2.76
N ALA A 24 12.91 -3.11 -3.77
CA ALA A 24 13.04 -1.67 -3.96
C ALA A 24 11.69 -1.00 -4.24
N ALA A 25 10.83 -1.63 -5.07
CA ALA A 25 9.48 -1.15 -5.32
C ALA A 25 8.61 -1.19 -4.05
N GLU A 26 8.65 -2.28 -3.27
CA GLU A 26 7.94 -2.37 -1.98
C GLU A 26 8.36 -1.25 -1.02
N ARG A 27 9.67 -0.95 -0.95
CA ARG A 27 10.21 0.15 -0.17
C ARG A 27 9.67 1.50 -0.62
N VAL A 28 9.62 1.77 -1.93
CA VAL A 28 9.06 3.01 -2.47
C VAL A 28 7.61 3.19 -2.04
N ILE A 29 6.77 2.16 -2.22
CA ILE A 29 5.34 2.33 -1.90
C ILE A 29 5.10 2.49 -0.40
N ASN A 30 5.90 1.85 0.45
CA ASN A 30 5.81 2.05 1.90
C ASN A 30 6.26 3.48 2.29
N LEU A 31 7.29 4.01 1.65
CA LEU A 31 7.73 5.39 1.90
C LEU A 31 6.68 6.41 1.46
N GLU A 32 6.05 6.22 0.31
CA GLU A 32 4.92 7.03 -0.15
C GLU A 32 3.74 6.96 0.82
N ARG A 33 3.45 5.77 1.35
CA ARG A 33 2.42 5.60 2.37
C ARG A 33 2.77 6.37 3.66
N CYS A 34 4.01 6.28 4.13
CA CYS A 34 4.47 7.04 5.29
C CYS A 34 4.33 8.55 5.08
N PHE A 35 4.66 9.05 3.89
CA PHE A 35 4.45 10.47 3.54
C PHE A 35 2.96 10.83 3.64
N ASN A 36 2.08 10.06 3.00
CA ASN A 36 0.64 10.31 3.04
C ASN A 36 0.09 10.29 4.49
N VAL A 37 0.52 9.33 5.30
CA VAL A 37 0.16 9.23 6.72
C VAL A 37 0.65 10.45 7.49
N ARG A 38 1.89 10.92 7.23
CA ARG A 38 2.43 12.14 7.81
C ARG A 38 1.55 13.35 7.51
N GLU A 39 1.04 13.45 6.29
CA GLU A 39 0.12 14.51 5.86
C GLU A 39 -1.36 14.30 6.29
N GLY A 40 -1.68 13.17 6.93
CA GLY A 40 -2.99 12.93 7.55
C GLY A 40 -3.93 12.01 6.78
N VAL A 41 -3.44 11.32 5.74
CA VAL A 41 -4.18 10.23 5.08
C VAL A 41 -4.28 9.04 6.03
N THR A 42 -5.45 8.42 6.04
CA THR A 42 -5.80 7.28 6.90
C THR A 42 -6.56 6.23 6.11
N ARG A 43 -6.85 5.08 6.74
CA ARG A 43 -7.72 4.03 6.17
C ARG A 43 -9.06 4.56 5.63
N ARG A 44 -9.64 5.62 6.22
CA ARG A 44 -10.94 6.16 5.79
C ARG A 44 -10.87 6.79 4.39
N ASP A 45 -9.69 7.24 3.99
CA ASP A 45 -9.44 7.94 2.73
C ASP A 45 -9.17 6.93 1.59
N ASP A 46 -8.82 5.68 1.94
CA ASP A 46 -8.69 4.57 1.00
C ASP A 46 -10.08 4.01 0.65
N THR A 47 -10.86 4.79 -0.10
CA THR A 47 -12.19 4.42 -0.55
C THR A 47 -12.50 4.94 -1.95
N LEU A 48 -13.62 4.50 -2.50
CA LEU A 48 -14.13 4.93 -3.80
C LEU A 48 -15.28 5.92 -3.62
N PRO A 49 -15.61 6.73 -4.64
CA PRO A 49 -16.82 7.53 -4.63
C PRO A 49 -18.07 6.67 -4.35
N ASP A 50 -19.03 7.23 -3.62
CA ASP A 50 -20.22 6.51 -3.15
C ASP A 50 -21.05 5.85 -4.26
N ARG A 51 -21.02 6.41 -5.47
CA ARG A 51 -21.70 5.85 -6.63
C ARG A 51 -21.30 4.40 -6.93
N TYR A 52 -20.05 4.02 -6.69
CA TYR A 52 -19.57 2.66 -6.95
C TYR A 52 -20.28 1.61 -6.06
N PHE A 53 -20.81 2.03 -4.91
CA PHE A 53 -21.51 1.17 -3.96
C PHE A 53 -23.04 1.32 -4.01
N LYS A 54 -23.54 2.45 -4.52
CA LYS A 54 -24.97 2.82 -4.45
C LYS A 54 -25.68 2.81 -5.81
N GLU A 55 -24.93 2.99 -6.89
CA GLU A 55 -25.49 3.08 -8.25
C GLU A 55 -25.11 1.84 -9.03
N PRO A 56 -26.05 0.91 -9.25
CA PRO A 56 -25.82 -0.23 -10.11
C PRO A 56 -25.45 0.18 -11.53
N LEU A 57 -24.58 -0.60 -12.17
CA LEU A 57 -24.19 -0.36 -13.56
C LEU A 57 -25.44 -0.35 -14.47
N PRO A 58 -25.60 0.67 -15.34
CA PRO A 58 -26.82 0.84 -16.14
C PRO A 58 -26.91 -0.19 -17.28
N ASP A 59 -25.78 -0.66 -17.77
CA ASP A 59 -25.63 -1.52 -18.95
C ASP A 59 -24.37 -2.41 -18.90
N GLY A 60 -24.18 -3.22 -19.94
CA GLY A 60 -23.05 -4.13 -20.08
C GLY A 60 -23.21 -5.48 -19.35
N PRO A 61 -22.13 -6.30 -19.32
CA PRO A 61 -22.15 -7.65 -18.74
C PRO A 61 -22.48 -7.71 -17.25
N TYR A 62 -22.20 -6.63 -16.51
CA TYR A 62 -22.41 -6.51 -15.06
C TYR A 62 -23.59 -5.57 -14.74
N ARG A 63 -24.54 -5.40 -15.68
CA ARG A 63 -25.70 -4.53 -15.51
C ARG A 63 -26.48 -4.91 -14.25
N GLY A 64 -26.80 -3.91 -13.42
CA GLY A 64 -27.51 -4.10 -12.17
C GLY A 64 -26.63 -4.47 -10.97
N GLU A 65 -25.31 -4.58 -11.17
CA GLU A 65 -24.35 -4.79 -10.08
C GLU A 65 -23.77 -3.47 -9.60
N ALA A 66 -23.53 -3.39 -8.28
CA ALA A 66 -22.71 -2.37 -7.63
C ALA A 66 -21.69 -3.09 -6.74
N LEU A 67 -20.62 -2.40 -6.35
CA LEU A 67 -19.65 -2.98 -5.41
C LEU A 67 -20.28 -3.17 -4.04
N ASP A 68 -20.03 -4.33 -3.43
CA ASP A 68 -20.39 -4.59 -2.04
C ASP A 68 -19.39 -3.88 -1.11
N ARG A 69 -19.93 -3.05 -0.20
CA ARG A 69 -19.09 -2.23 0.69
C ARG A 69 -18.35 -3.09 1.71
N ASP A 70 -19.00 -4.13 2.24
CA ASP A 70 -18.39 -4.98 3.25
C ASP A 70 -17.28 -5.85 2.64
N ALA A 71 -17.49 -6.35 1.42
CA ALA A 71 -16.45 -7.05 0.65
C ALA A 71 -15.27 -6.13 0.33
N PHE A 72 -15.52 -4.86 0.00
CA PHE A 72 -14.46 -3.89 -0.23
C PHE A 72 -13.64 -3.62 1.03
N GLU A 73 -14.28 -3.49 2.20
CA GLU A 73 -13.54 -3.32 3.47
C GLU A 73 -12.76 -4.58 3.87
N ARG A 74 -13.30 -5.79 3.63
CA ARG A 74 -12.53 -7.04 3.82
C ARG A 74 -11.33 -7.12 2.88
N MET A 75 -11.49 -6.75 1.62
CA MET A 75 -10.39 -6.68 0.66
C MET A 75 -9.30 -5.69 1.11
N LYS A 76 -9.67 -4.57 1.74
CA LYS A 76 -8.71 -3.64 2.34
C LYS A 76 -7.94 -4.28 3.48
N ASP A 77 -8.61 -5.02 4.36
CA ASP A 77 -7.95 -5.75 5.46
C ASP A 77 -6.90 -6.74 4.93
N GLU A 78 -7.30 -7.55 3.94
CA GLU A 78 -6.41 -8.51 3.29
C GLU A 78 -5.22 -7.81 2.62
N TYR A 79 -5.48 -6.69 1.91
CA TYR A 79 -4.43 -5.90 1.29
C TYR A 79 -3.43 -5.35 2.32
N TYR A 80 -3.91 -4.74 3.41
CA TYR A 80 -3.05 -4.22 4.46
C TYR A 80 -2.24 -5.32 5.13
N ALA A 81 -2.86 -6.46 5.44
CA ALA A 81 -2.17 -7.61 6.02
C ALA A 81 -1.04 -8.11 5.10
N MET A 82 -1.31 -8.27 3.80
CA MET A 82 -0.30 -8.66 2.81
C MET A 82 0.87 -7.66 2.71
N ARG A 83 0.62 -6.39 2.98
CA ARG A 83 1.62 -5.31 2.92
C ARG A 83 2.40 -5.14 4.23
N GLY A 84 2.02 -5.84 5.30
CA GLY A 84 2.56 -5.64 6.63
C GLY A 84 2.12 -4.30 7.23
N TRP A 85 0.89 -3.90 6.96
CA TRP A 85 0.27 -2.69 7.52
C TRP A 85 -0.75 -3.08 8.58
N ASN A 86 -0.96 -2.22 9.56
CA ASN A 86 -1.98 -2.41 10.58
C ASN A 86 -3.38 -2.29 9.93
N THR A 87 -4.25 -3.29 10.13
CA THR A 87 -5.54 -3.34 9.43
C THR A 87 -6.46 -2.20 9.85
N GLU A 88 -6.50 -1.82 11.13
CA GLU A 88 -7.40 -0.75 11.59
C GLU A 88 -7.01 0.63 11.05
N THR A 89 -5.72 0.93 11.02
CA THR A 89 -5.21 2.27 10.69
C THR A 89 -4.81 2.43 9.22
N GLY A 90 -4.45 1.33 8.55
CA GLY A 90 -3.87 1.32 7.20
C GLY A 90 -2.44 1.89 7.17
N ILE A 91 -1.73 1.89 8.30
CA ILE A 91 -0.36 2.43 8.43
C ILE A 91 0.65 1.28 8.45
N PRO A 92 1.78 1.37 7.73
CA PRO A 92 2.84 0.37 7.82
C PRO A 92 3.30 0.12 9.26
N THR A 93 3.52 -1.14 9.64
CA THR A 93 4.02 -1.46 10.98
C THR A 93 5.48 -1.06 11.16
N LYS A 94 5.92 -0.87 12.41
CA LYS A 94 7.33 -0.59 12.74
C LYS A 94 8.23 -1.69 12.17
N GLU A 95 7.83 -2.95 12.31
CA GLU A 95 8.57 -4.11 11.82
C GLU A 95 8.76 -4.06 10.31
N LYS A 96 7.69 -3.78 9.55
CA LYS A 96 7.76 -3.68 8.09
C LYS A 96 8.67 -2.55 7.63
N LEU A 97 8.60 -1.38 8.28
CA LEU A 97 9.46 -0.24 7.93
C LEU A 97 10.94 -0.52 8.23
N LEU A 98 11.24 -1.15 9.37
CA LEU A 98 12.60 -1.57 9.70
C LEU A 98 13.12 -2.62 8.71
N GLU A 99 12.29 -3.60 8.34
CA GLU A 99 12.62 -4.63 7.34
C GLU A 99 13.05 -3.99 6.01
N LEU A 100 12.35 -2.94 5.57
CA LEU A 100 12.63 -2.21 4.33
C LEU A 100 13.76 -1.17 4.47
N GLY A 101 14.37 -1.01 5.64
CA GLY A 101 15.42 -0.02 5.88
C GLY A 101 14.89 1.43 5.91
N LEU A 102 13.63 1.61 6.29
CA LEU A 102 12.94 2.91 6.42
C LEU A 102 12.88 3.38 7.88
N THR A 103 13.94 3.14 8.66
CA THR A 103 13.99 3.48 10.09
C THR A 103 13.66 4.94 10.36
N TYR A 104 14.18 5.87 9.56
CA TYR A 104 13.90 7.30 9.69
C TYR A 104 12.41 7.65 9.51
N ALA A 105 11.70 6.92 8.63
CA ALA A 105 10.27 7.12 8.44
C ALA A 105 9.48 6.58 9.63
N ALA A 106 9.90 5.44 10.19
CA ALA A 106 9.30 4.89 11.41
C ALA A 106 9.48 5.84 12.60
N GLU A 107 10.70 6.37 12.81
CA GLU A 107 11.00 7.34 13.87
C GLU A 107 10.20 8.64 13.73
N GLU A 108 10.06 9.15 12.50
CA GLU A 108 9.27 10.36 12.25
C GLU A 108 7.77 10.12 12.55
N LEU A 109 7.21 8.99 12.13
CA LEU A 109 5.82 8.65 12.46
C LEU A 109 5.62 8.41 13.96
N GLU A 110 6.60 7.82 14.65
CA GLU A 110 6.59 7.65 16.11
C GLU A 110 6.60 9.00 16.83
N ARG A 111 7.48 9.93 16.40
CA ARG A 111 7.56 11.31 16.90
C ARG A 111 6.24 12.07 16.73
N LEU A 112 5.51 11.79 15.65
CA LEU A 112 4.21 12.38 15.36
C LEU A 112 3.03 11.65 16.04
N GLY A 113 3.27 10.57 16.79
CA GLY A 113 2.23 9.76 17.43
C GLY A 113 1.34 9.02 16.44
N LYS A 114 1.83 8.73 15.23
CA LYS A 114 1.10 8.08 14.14
C LYS A 114 1.49 6.63 13.90
N LEU A 115 2.61 6.17 14.48
CA LEU A 115 3.04 4.79 14.32
C LEU A 115 2.10 3.86 15.13
N PRO A 116 1.54 2.81 14.53
CA PRO A 116 0.63 1.91 15.24
C PRO A 116 1.41 1.07 16.27
N GLU A 117 0.77 0.78 17.41
CA GLU A 117 1.26 -0.23 18.34
C GLU A 117 1.22 -1.62 17.67
N LYS A 118 2.06 -2.55 18.13
CA LYS A 118 1.98 -3.96 17.68
C LYS A 118 0.56 -4.48 17.91
N MET A 119 0.00 -5.12 16.89
CA MET A 119 -1.14 -6.03 17.05
C MET A 119 -0.69 -7.32 17.72
#